data_AF-A0A7C2EWQ6-F1
#
_entry.id   AF-A0A7C2EWQ6-F1
#
_cell.length_a   1.000
_cell.length_b   1.000
_cell.length_c   1.000
_cell.angle_alpha   90.00
_cell.angle_beta   90.00
_cell.angle_gamma   90.00
#
_symmetry.space_group_name_H-M   'P 1'
#
loop_
_entity.id
_entity.type
_entity.pdbx_description
1 polymer ?
#
loop_
_entity_poly.entity_id
_entity_poly.type
_entity_poly.pdbx_seq_one_letter_code
_entity_poly.pdbx_strand_id
1 'polypeptide(L)'
;MEYLIALLTTLALSLPDLTGQPTPDLARLPSFEVVDRMEEAVFAHTGQQAGASLTTAAYLPRENVILVTTALLKDLPELEAVLVHELIHWWQVSSRGPLPHGGPAWEEEARAYENLWRQGRGLRQRPSRISPTTPRVLDEPRGG
;
A
#
# COMPACT_ATOMS: atom_id res chain seq x y z
N MET A 1 4.86 17.09 -11.81
CA MET A 1 3.91 16.90 -10.69
C MET A 1 2.48 16.70 -11.17
N GLU A 2 1.98 17.51 -12.10
CA GLU A 2 0.61 17.40 -12.63
C GLU A 2 0.25 15.99 -13.17
N TYR A 3 1.17 15.34 -13.88
CA TYR A 3 0.97 13.96 -14.36
C TYR A 3 0.70 12.95 -13.23
N LEU A 4 1.43 13.05 -12.12
CA LEU A 4 1.30 12.09 -11.01
C LEU A 4 -0.01 12.30 -10.23
N ILE A 5 -0.44 13.56 -10.10
CA ILE A 5 -1.74 13.91 -9.53
C ILE A 5 -2.86 13.34 -10.41
N ALA A 6 -2.80 13.59 -11.73
CA ALA A 6 -3.78 13.09 -12.68
C ALA A 6 -3.83 11.55 -12.68
N LEU A 7 -2.67 10.89 -12.60
CA LEU A 7 -2.59 9.44 -12.48
C LEU A 7 -3.27 8.94 -11.20
N LEU A 8 -2.93 9.51 -10.04
CA LEU A 8 -3.49 9.11 -8.76
C LEU A 8 -5.02 9.29 -8.72
N THR A 9 -5.52 10.42 -9.21
CA THR A 9 -6.96 10.67 -9.34
C THR A 9 -7.63 9.65 -10.26
N THR A 10 -7.02 9.34 -11.41
CA THR A 10 -7.55 8.36 -12.38
C THR A 10 -7.63 6.96 -11.77
N LEU A 11 -6.56 6.53 -11.09
CA LEU A 11 -6.54 5.22 -10.43
C LEU A 11 -7.57 5.14 -9.30
N ALA A 12 -7.71 6.19 -8.49
CA ALA A 12 -8.71 6.24 -7.42
C ALA A 12 -10.15 6.16 -7.94
N LEU A 13 -10.43 6.82 -9.08
CA LEU A 13 -11.72 6.73 -9.75
C LEU A 13 -12.04 5.33 -10.29
N SER A 14 -11.01 4.50 -10.55
CA SER A 14 -11.19 3.11 -11.00
C SER A 14 -11.41 2.10 -9.88
N LEU A 15 -11.21 2.49 -8.62
CA LEU A 15 -11.36 1.57 -7.47
C LEU A 15 -12.77 0.95 -7.33
N PRO A 16 -13.89 1.63 -7.64
CA PRO A 16 -15.21 1.00 -7.56
C PRO A 16 -15.39 -0.19 -8.49
N ASP A 17 -14.85 -0.10 -9.70
CA ASP A 17 -14.90 -1.22 -10.65
C ASP A 17 -14.07 -2.41 -10.15
N LEU A 18 -13.01 -2.13 -9.39
CA LEU A 18 -12.11 -3.12 -8.83
C LEU A 18 -12.64 -3.77 -7.54
N THR A 19 -13.25 -2.97 -6.66
CA THR A 19 -13.66 -3.35 -5.30
C THR A 19 -15.15 -3.65 -5.17
N GLY A 20 -15.97 -3.23 -6.13
CA GLY A 20 -17.42 -3.25 -6.06
C GLY A 20 -18.00 -2.31 -4.99
N GLN A 21 -17.22 -1.36 -4.47
CA GLN A 21 -17.58 -0.45 -3.38
C GLN A 21 -17.43 1.01 -3.84
N PRO A 22 -18.20 1.95 -3.27
CA PRO A 22 -18.10 3.36 -3.66
C PRO A 22 -16.71 3.93 -3.39
N THR A 23 -16.28 4.87 -4.24
CA THR A 23 -15.03 5.62 -4.02
C THR A 23 -15.19 6.48 -2.76
N PRO A 24 -14.19 6.50 -1.86
CA PRO A 24 -14.10 7.49 -0.80
C PRO A 24 -14.04 8.90 -1.36
N ASP A 25 -14.30 9.90 -0.51
CA ASP A 25 -14.25 11.31 -0.90
C ASP A 25 -12.89 11.67 -1.52
N LEU A 26 -12.91 12.00 -2.82
CA LEU A 26 -11.71 12.34 -3.60
C LEU A 26 -11.05 13.63 -3.12
N ALA A 27 -11.76 14.51 -2.41
CA ALA A 27 -11.14 15.67 -1.75
C ALA A 27 -10.14 15.25 -0.66
N ARG A 28 -10.19 13.99 -0.22
CA ARG A 28 -9.30 13.38 0.78
C ARG A 28 -8.28 12.43 0.15
N LEU A 29 -8.06 12.50 -1.17
CA LEU A 29 -7.00 11.77 -1.84
C LEU A 29 -5.65 12.00 -1.14
N PRO A 30 -4.80 10.96 -1.04
CA PRO A 30 -3.49 11.14 -0.45
C PRO A 30 -2.62 12.05 -1.30
N SER A 31 -1.74 12.82 -0.66
CA SER A 31 -0.66 13.51 -1.36
C SER A 31 0.36 12.49 -1.88
N PHE A 32 1.24 12.94 -2.76
CA PHE A 32 2.22 12.09 -3.44
C PHE A 32 3.62 12.67 -3.27
N GLU A 33 4.55 11.87 -2.78
CA GLU A 33 5.95 12.25 -2.61
C GLU A 33 6.88 11.24 -3.27
N VAL A 34 7.83 11.76 -4.05
CA VAL A 34 8.90 10.96 -4.65
C VAL A 34 10.11 11.05 -3.73
N VAL A 35 10.64 9.90 -3.32
CA VAL A 35 11.78 9.80 -2.41
C VAL A 35 12.87 8.90 -2.98
N ASP A 36 14.12 9.14 -2.59
CA ASP A 36 15.23 8.27 -2.99
C ASP A 36 15.41 7.08 -2.03
N ARG A 37 15.11 7.29 -0.74
CA ARG A 37 15.30 6.29 0.32
C ARG A 37 14.02 6.14 1.13
N MET A 38 13.31 5.03 0.90
CA MET A 38 12.00 4.77 1.51
C MET A 38 12.07 4.71 3.04
N GLU A 39 13.04 3.99 3.61
CA GLU A 39 13.17 3.83 5.05
C GLU A 39 13.43 5.17 5.78
N GLU A 40 14.27 6.03 5.21
CA GLU A 40 14.56 7.36 5.76
C GLU A 40 13.34 8.27 5.69
N ALA A 41 12.59 8.24 4.57
CA ALA A 41 11.38 9.02 4.40
C ALA A 41 10.27 8.56 5.37
N VAL A 42 10.06 7.26 5.50
CA VAL A 42 9.09 6.70 6.46
C VAL A 42 9.48 7.06 7.90
N PHE A 43 10.76 6.97 8.24
CA PHE A 43 11.25 7.41 9.55
C PHE A 43 11.02 8.91 9.78
N ALA A 44 11.27 9.76 8.78
CA ALA A 44 11.05 11.20 8.87
C ALA A 44 9.57 11.56 9.11
N HIS A 45 8.64 10.82 8.51
CA HIS A 45 7.20 11.03 8.69
C HIS A 45 6.69 10.44 10.02
N THR A 46 7.12 9.23 10.37
CA THR A 46 6.51 8.45 11.47
C THR A 46 7.29 8.44 12.78
N GLY A 47 8.58 8.79 12.75
CA GLY A 47 9.52 8.62 13.85
C GLY A 47 9.85 7.16 14.20
N GLN A 48 9.36 6.20 13.40
CA GLN A 48 9.51 4.76 13.62
C GLN A 48 10.36 4.15 12.51
N GLN A 49 11.23 3.20 12.88
CA GLN A 49 11.91 2.37 11.88
C GLN A 49 10.90 1.41 11.26
N ALA A 50 10.89 1.31 9.93
CA ALA A 50 10.07 0.34 9.23
C ALA A 50 10.51 -1.08 9.61
N GLY A 51 9.60 -1.89 10.14
CA GLY A 51 9.89 -3.27 10.56
C GLY A 51 10.05 -4.27 9.41
N ALA A 52 9.72 -3.87 8.19
CA ALA A 52 9.86 -4.66 6.97
C ALA A 52 10.58 -3.84 5.89
N SER A 53 11.30 -4.52 4.99
CA SER A 53 11.90 -3.87 3.82
C SER A 53 10.79 -3.33 2.91
N LEU A 54 10.47 -2.05 3.08
CA LEU A 54 9.57 -1.31 2.21
C LEU A 54 10.32 -1.05 0.91
N THR A 55 9.96 -1.78 -0.14
CA THR A 55 10.83 -1.89 -1.32
C THR A 55 10.63 -0.78 -2.34
N THR A 56 9.42 -0.22 -2.48
CA THR A 56 9.14 0.68 -3.61
C THR A 56 8.07 1.75 -3.37
N ALA A 57 7.09 1.52 -2.52
CA ALA A 57 6.11 2.53 -2.10
C ALA A 57 5.59 2.24 -0.69
N ALA A 58 4.93 3.23 -0.10
CA ALA A 58 4.20 3.09 1.16
C ALA A 58 3.16 4.20 1.30
N TYR A 59 1.94 3.83 1.66
CA TYR A 59 0.92 4.75 2.17
C TYR A 59 1.09 4.98 3.67
N LEU A 60 1.12 6.25 4.09
CA LEU A 60 1.18 6.67 5.48
C LEU A 60 -0.19 7.25 5.91
N PRO A 61 -0.99 6.50 6.71
CA PRO A 61 -2.37 6.89 7.01
C PRO A 61 -2.52 8.20 7.80
N ARG A 62 -1.57 8.52 8.67
CA ARG A 62 -1.66 9.70 9.55
C ARG A 62 -1.43 10.99 8.77
N GLU A 63 -0.45 10.97 7.88
CA GLU A 63 -0.06 12.09 7.04
C GLU A 63 -0.88 12.13 5.72
N ASN A 64 -1.60 11.05 5.42
CA ASN A 64 -2.34 10.84 4.18
C ASN A 64 -1.46 11.09 2.95
N VAL A 65 -0.30 10.44 2.91
CA VAL A 65 0.69 10.55 1.82
C VAL A 65 1.05 9.18 1.29
N ILE A 66 1.21 9.08 -0.03
CA ILE A 66 1.85 7.94 -0.69
C ILE A 66 3.29 8.34 -1.03
N LEU A 67 4.23 7.62 -0.46
CA LEU A 67 5.64 7.69 -0.80
C LEU A 67 5.92 6.71 -1.94
N VAL A 68 6.69 7.13 -2.95
CA VAL A 68 7.21 6.23 -4.00
C VAL A 68 8.70 6.45 -4.20
N THR A 69 9.43 5.39 -4.56
CA THR A 69 10.83 5.55 -4.92
C THR A 69 11.01 6.08 -6.35
N THR A 70 12.06 6.86 -6.58
CA THR A 70 12.45 7.31 -7.93
C THR A 70 12.65 6.17 -8.93
N ALA A 71 12.94 4.95 -8.46
CA ALA A 71 13.08 3.76 -9.28
C ALA A 71 11.77 3.39 -10.01
N LEU A 72 10.61 3.57 -9.39
CA LEU A 72 9.31 3.27 -10.01
C LEU A 72 9.00 4.21 -11.18
N LEU A 73 9.57 5.42 -11.21
CA LEU A 73 9.34 6.37 -12.30
C LEU A 73 9.92 5.88 -13.65
N LYS A 74 10.79 4.87 -13.63
CA LYS A 74 11.37 4.25 -14.83
C LYS A 74 10.50 3.12 -15.40
N ASP A 75 9.50 2.67 -14.65
CA ASP A 75 8.59 1.58 -15.03
C ASP A 75 7.15 1.99 -14.70
N LEU A 76 6.52 2.71 -15.65
CA LEU A 76 5.17 3.25 -15.45
C LEU A 76 4.12 2.18 -15.15
N PRO A 77 4.06 1.02 -15.87
CA PRO A 77 3.13 -0.04 -15.52
C PRO A 77 3.30 -0.55 -14.08
N GLU A 78 4.54 -0.65 -13.60
CA GLU A 78 4.81 -1.07 -12.23
C GLU A 78 4.45 0.02 -11.21
N LEU A 79 4.70 1.29 -11.51
CA LEU A 79 4.24 2.42 -10.72
C LEU A 79 2.72 2.40 -10.57
N GLU A 80 1.97 2.24 -11.67
CA GLU A 80 0.51 2.18 -11.62
C GLU A 80 0.01 1.04 -10.73
N ALA A 81 0.57 -0.17 -10.90
CA ALA A 81 0.19 -1.32 -10.09
C ALA A 81 0.46 -1.10 -8.59
N VAL A 82 1.61 -0.53 -8.26
CA VAL A 82 1.96 -0.21 -6.87
C VAL A 82 1.07 0.90 -6.32
N LEU A 83 0.71 1.91 -7.12
CA LEU A 83 -0.22 2.95 -6.68
C LEU A 83 -1.63 2.43 -6.45
N VAL A 84 -2.10 1.47 -7.24
CA VAL A 84 -3.37 0.77 -6.96
C VAL A 84 -3.30 0.10 -5.59
N HIS A 85 -2.20 -0.59 -5.27
CA HIS A 85 -2.00 -1.22 -3.97
C HIS A 85 -2.10 -0.21 -2.81
N GLU A 86 -1.35 0.89 -2.89
CA GLU A 86 -1.37 1.93 -1.85
C GLU A 86 -2.72 2.66 -1.75
N LEU A 87 -3.41 2.85 -2.89
CA LEU A 87 -4.76 3.42 -2.92
C LEU A 87 -5.80 2.49 -2.27
N ILE A 88 -5.61 1.16 -2.33
CA ILE A 88 -6.44 0.23 -1.57
C ILE A 88 -6.21 0.41 -0.07
N HIS A 89 -4.98 0.65 0.39
CA HIS A 89 -4.75 0.96 1.81
C HIS A 89 -5.43 2.27 2.22
N TRP A 90 -5.35 3.32 1.39
CA TRP A 90 -6.10 4.56 1.61
C TRP A 90 -7.62 4.31 1.67
N TRP A 91 -8.14 3.49 0.75
CA TRP A 91 -9.54 3.09 0.73
C TRP A 91 -9.94 2.33 2.00
N GLN A 92 -9.17 1.33 2.41
CA GLN A 92 -9.41 0.54 3.62
C GLN A 92 -9.48 1.46 4.86
N VAL A 93 -8.52 2.38 5.01
CA VAL A 93 -8.51 3.36 6.11
C VAL A 93 -9.72 4.29 6.04
N SER A 94 -10.07 4.78 4.85
CA SER A 94 -11.19 5.70 4.66
C SER A 94 -12.55 5.07 4.92
N SER A 95 -12.72 3.79 4.60
CA SER A 95 -13.99 3.08 4.72
C SER A 95 -14.16 2.36 6.06
N ARG A 96 -13.07 1.90 6.69
CA ARG A 96 -13.12 1.02 7.88
C ARG A 96 -12.43 1.63 9.10
N GLY A 97 -11.81 2.82 8.96
CA GLY A 97 -11.01 3.47 9.98
C GLY A 97 -9.59 2.88 10.07
N PRO A 98 -8.63 3.60 10.69
CA PRO A 98 -7.28 3.09 10.89
C PRO A 98 -7.30 1.96 11.93
N LEU A 99 -6.98 0.73 11.52
CA LEU A 99 -6.69 -0.35 12.47
C LEU A 99 -5.28 -0.15 13.06
N PRO A 100 -5.03 -0.57 14.32
CA PRO A 100 -3.75 -0.33 15.00
C PRO A 100 -2.54 -0.83 14.21
N HIS A 101 -2.70 -1.91 13.43
CA HIS A 101 -1.73 -2.41 12.48
C HIS A 101 -2.50 -2.90 11.25
N GLY A 102 -2.17 -2.40 10.05
CA GLY A 102 -2.62 -2.98 8.78
C GLY A 102 -2.18 -4.44 8.73
N GLY A 103 -3.03 -5.32 9.25
CA GLY A 103 -2.67 -6.69 9.51
C GLY A 103 -2.47 -7.50 8.22
N PRO A 104 -2.03 -8.76 8.35
CA PRO A 104 -1.92 -9.71 7.24
C PRO A 104 -3.08 -9.67 6.23
N ALA A 105 -4.33 -9.60 6.73
CA ALA A 105 -5.51 -9.58 5.89
C ALA A 105 -5.65 -8.32 5.01
N TRP A 106 -5.19 -7.16 5.48
CA TRP A 106 -5.26 -5.91 4.70
C TRP A 106 -4.22 -5.90 3.58
N GLU A 107 -3.02 -6.39 3.86
CA GLU A 107 -1.98 -6.59 2.85
C GLU A 107 -2.42 -7.62 1.80
N GLU A 108 -3.03 -8.73 2.21
CA GLU A 108 -3.57 -9.75 1.29
C GLU A 108 -4.68 -9.19 0.40
N GLU A 109 -5.60 -8.40 0.97
CA GLU A 109 -6.66 -7.75 0.21
C GLU A 109 -6.10 -6.72 -0.79
N ALA A 110 -5.17 -5.86 -0.36
CA ALA A 110 -4.50 -4.91 -1.24
C ALA A 110 -3.72 -5.62 -2.36
N ARG A 111 -3.06 -6.73 -2.06
CA ARG A 111 -2.38 -7.57 -3.05
C ARG A 111 -3.35 -8.24 -4.02
N ALA A 112 -4.50 -8.71 -3.55
CA ALA A 112 -5.52 -9.34 -4.38
C ALA A 112 -6.07 -8.35 -5.43
N TYR A 113 -6.40 -7.13 -5.00
CA TYR A 113 -6.88 -6.08 -5.90
C TYR A 113 -5.80 -5.59 -6.86
N GLU A 114 -4.56 -5.43 -6.41
CA GLU A 114 -3.43 -5.15 -7.31
C GLU A 114 -3.30 -6.24 -8.38
N ASN A 115 -3.36 -7.52 -8.00
CA ASN A 115 -3.23 -8.63 -8.96
C ASN A 115 -4.41 -8.71 -9.93
N LEU A 116 -5.62 -8.38 -9.49
CA LEU A 116 -6.78 -8.26 -10.36
C LEU A 116 -6.58 -7.13 -11.39
N TRP A 117 -6.07 -5.98 -10.94
CA TRP A 117 -5.71 -4.87 -11.83
C TRP A 117 -4.60 -5.26 -12.83
N ARG A 118 -3.54 -5.92 -12.35
CA ARG A 118 -2.42 -6.43 -13.17
C ARG A 118 -2.91 -7.40 -14.24
N GLN A 119 -3.86 -8.28 -13.91
CA GLN A 119 -4.43 -9.24 -14.85
C GLN A 119 -5.12 -8.53 -16.02
N GLY A 120 -5.90 -7.47 -15.76
CA GLY A 120 -6.53 -6.65 -16.81
C GLY A 120 -5.54 -5.93 -17.74
N ARG A 121 -4.27 -5.83 -17.34
CA ARG A 121 -3.18 -5.18 -18.08
C ARG A 121 -2.14 -6.16 -18.66
N GLY A 122 -2.33 -7.47 -18.47
CA GLY A 122 -1.36 -8.49 -18.91
C GLY A 122 -0.01 -8.45 -18.16
N LEU A 123 0.02 -7.89 -16.94
CA LEU A 123 1.22 -7.82 -16.12
C LEU A 123 1.40 -9.08 -15.27
N ARG A 124 2.66 -9.40 -14.92
CA ARG A 124 2.98 -10.48 -13.98
C ARG A 124 2.40 -10.16 -12.59
N GLN A 125 1.71 -11.14 -12.00
CA GLN A 125 1.16 -11.06 -10.65
C GLN A 125 2.27 -11.09 -9.58
N ARG A 126 2.07 -10.35 -8.49
CA ARG A 126 2.96 -10.35 -7.31
C ARG A 126 2.46 -11.35 -6.25
N PRO A 127 3.36 -12.12 -5.61
CA PRO A 127 2.97 -13.00 -4.52
C PRO A 127 2.56 -12.16 -3.29
N SER A 128 1.55 -12.63 -2.54
CA SER A 128 1.27 -12.13 -1.20
C SER A 128 2.47 -12.49 -0.30
N ARG A 129 3.14 -11.49 0.28
CA ARG A 129 4.39 -11.69 1.06
C ARG A 129 4.17 -12.27 2.46
N ILE A 130 3.02 -12.86 2.74
CA ILE A 130 2.75 -13.53 4.01
C ILE A 130 3.25 -14.96 3.88
N SER A 131 4.53 -15.18 4.21
CA SER A 131 4.94 -16.53 4.58
C SER A 131 4.07 -16.98 5.76
N PRO A 132 3.53 -18.21 5.77
CA PRO A 132 2.89 -18.76 6.95
C PRO A 132 3.99 -18.92 8.01
N THR A 133 4.21 -17.87 8.78
CA THR A 133 5.03 -17.96 9.97
C THR A 133 4.14 -18.67 10.97
N THR A 134 4.32 -20.00 11.06
CA THR A 134 3.87 -20.81 12.17
C THR A 134 4.11 -20.01 13.45
N PRO A 135 3.10 -19.76 14.31
CA PRO A 135 3.36 -19.12 15.58
C PRO A 135 4.41 -19.97 16.30
N ARG A 136 5.59 -19.38 16.57
CA ARG A 136 6.46 -19.93 17.61
C ARG A 136 5.64 -19.86 18.88
N VAL A 137 5.14 -21.02 19.31
CA VAL A 137 4.67 -21.25 20.66
C VAL A 137 5.78 -20.72 21.56
N LEU A 138 5.48 -19.64 22.29
CA LEU A 138 6.28 -19.23 23.42
C LEU A 138 6.31 -20.42 24.38
N ASP A 139 7.49 -20.99 24.59
CA ASP A 139 7.72 -21.93 25.69
C ASP A 139 7.28 -21.23 26.99
N GLU A 140 6.17 -21.69 27.56
CA GLU A 140 5.84 -21.37 28.94
C GLU A 140 6.93 -21.93 29.84
N PRO A 141 7.46 -21.16 30.81
CA PRO A 141 8.30 -21.73 31.83
C PRO A 141 7.39 -22.60 32.71
N ARG A 142 7.48 -23.92 32.55
CA ARG A 142 6.96 -24.84 33.56
C ARG A 142 7.79 -24.65 34.82
N GLY A 143 7.24 -23.87 35.75
CA GLY A 143 7.61 -23.94 37.15
C GLY A 143 7.41 -25.38 37.64
N GLY A 144 8.41 -25.87 38.36
CA GLY A 144 8.46 -27.14 39.05
C GLY A 144 9.71 -27.18 39.92
#